data_AF-A0A9P0THJ1-F1
#
_entry.id   AF-A0A9P0THJ1-F1
#
_cell.length_a   1.000
_cell.length_b   1.000
_cell.length_c   1.000
_cell.angle_alpha   90.00
_cell.angle_beta   90.00
_cell.angle_gamma   90.00
#
_symmetry.space_group_name_H-M   'P 1'
#
loop_
_entity.id
_entity.type
_entity.pdbx_description
1 polymer ?
#
loop_
_entity_poly.entity_id
_entity_poly.type
_entity_poly.pdbx_seq_one_letter_code
_entity_poly.pdbx_strand_id
1 'polypeptide(L)'
;MKDFMCKIHLNNGRTESAFTKKKILIIERLSRWTAYYLIFFFSMNWVTWIWIPVFNNINNMEAIQNRSMKLQTCLYLWVPFDYSYNYQNWVIVHIINTYVVGMGGKENLLLYVVMVTVYMGGLILMSFVLEEIRRQTEDLADVVYGMRWETMSISNQKIFLLFLQRVQPAMEFTALGGLKAGVKPMISVRIIIYDTGYRNIDREVIVMLFTNHN
;
A
#
# COMPACT_ATOMS: atom_id res chain seq x y z
N MET A 1 24.96 -39.27 -2.22
CA MET A 1 24.62 -37.84 -2.35
C MET A 1 23.24 -37.63 -2.99
N LYS A 2 22.95 -38.18 -4.19
CA LYS A 2 21.59 -38.14 -4.79
C LYS A 2 20.51 -38.73 -3.89
N ASP A 3 20.78 -39.86 -3.24
CA ASP A 3 19.82 -40.53 -2.36
C ASP A 3 19.52 -39.73 -1.07
N PHE A 4 20.49 -38.97 -0.57
CA PHE A 4 20.34 -38.06 0.57
C PHE A 4 19.67 -36.74 0.19
N MET A 5 19.96 -36.20 -1.00
CA MET A 5 19.24 -35.04 -1.54
C MET A 5 17.78 -35.40 -1.86
N CYS A 6 17.51 -36.60 -2.37
CA CYS A 6 16.16 -37.14 -2.49
C CYS A 6 15.53 -37.38 -1.12
N LYS A 7 16.23 -37.96 -0.13
CA LYS A 7 15.72 -38.11 1.24
C LYS A 7 15.51 -36.77 1.93
N ILE A 8 16.34 -35.75 1.71
CA ILE A 8 16.12 -34.39 2.22
C ILE A 8 14.98 -33.74 1.46
N HIS A 9 14.83 -33.88 0.15
CA HIS A 9 13.66 -33.35 -0.56
C HIS A 9 12.36 -34.08 -0.17
N LEU A 10 12.40 -35.40 0.03
CA LEU A 10 11.27 -36.22 0.51
C LEU A 10 10.97 -35.97 1.99
N ASN A 11 11.98 -35.74 2.84
CA ASN A 11 11.83 -35.52 4.28
C ASN A 11 11.60 -34.05 4.61
N ASN A 12 12.10 -33.10 3.83
CA ASN A 12 11.70 -31.68 3.86
C ASN A 12 10.29 -31.50 3.27
N GLY A 13 9.85 -32.42 2.40
CA GLY A 13 8.43 -32.60 2.05
C GLY A 13 7.58 -33.24 3.16
N ARG A 14 8.20 -33.85 4.18
CA ARG A 14 7.54 -34.53 5.32
C ARG A 14 7.65 -33.76 6.64
N THR A 15 8.60 -32.83 6.73
CA THR A 15 8.82 -31.90 7.85
C THR A 15 8.59 -30.45 7.41
N GLU A 16 7.67 -30.20 6.48
CA GLU A 16 6.78 -29.06 6.68
C GLU A 16 6.07 -29.33 8.01
N SER A 17 6.64 -28.89 9.13
CA SER A 17 5.93 -29.00 10.40
C SER A 17 4.54 -28.41 10.17
N ALA A 18 3.49 -29.12 10.57
CA ALA A 18 2.12 -28.65 10.37
C ALA A 18 1.96 -27.19 10.84
N PHE A 19 2.79 -26.79 11.80
CA PHE A 19 2.99 -25.44 12.28
C PHE A 19 3.53 -24.44 11.23
N THR A 20 4.65 -24.73 10.55
CA THR A 20 5.25 -23.83 9.53
C THR A 20 4.31 -23.64 8.34
N LYS A 21 3.71 -24.74 7.84
CA LYS A 21 2.73 -24.67 6.75
C LYS A 21 1.52 -23.82 7.14
N LYS A 22 1.03 -23.99 8.38
CA LYS A 22 -0.07 -23.19 8.93
C LYS A 22 0.31 -21.70 9.03
N LYS A 23 1.52 -21.36 9.48
CA LYS A 23 1.99 -19.95 9.53
C LYS A 23 2.10 -19.31 8.15
N ILE A 24 2.69 -19.99 7.17
CA ILE A 24 2.80 -19.47 5.79
C ILE A 24 1.41 -19.25 5.18
N LEU A 25 0.50 -20.21 5.35
CA LEU A 25 -0.89 -20.08 4.88
C LEU A 25 -1.63 -18.90 5.54
N ILE A 26 -1.37 -18.63 6.82
CA ILE A 26 -1.93 -17.47 7.52
C ILE A 26 -1.40 -16.17 6.91
N ILE A 27 -0.09 -16.05 6.70
CA ILE A 27 0.53 -14.84 6.14
C ILE A 27 0.03 -14.60 4.71
N GLU A 28 0.00 -15.63 3.87
CA GLU A 28 -0.48 -15.54 2.48
C GLU A 28 -1.96 -15.14 2.44
N ARG A 29 -2.78 -15.70 3.34
CA ARG A 29 -4.19 -15.33 3.48
C ARG A 29 -4.32 -13.87 3.93
N LEU A 30 -3.57 -13.44 4.94
CA LEU A 30 -3.59 -12.07 5.45
C LEU A 30 -3.16 -11.06 4.38
N SER A 31 -2.11 -11.37 3.62
CA SER A 31 -1.63 -10.53 2.52
C SER A 31 -2.70 -10.37 1.43
N ARG A 32 -3.33 -11.48 1.00
CA ARG A 32 -4.43 -11.43 0.03
C ARG A 32 -5.63 -10.65 0.56
N TRP A 33 -6.04 -10.86 1.82
CA TRP A 33 -7.11 -10.09 2.44
C TRP A 33 -6.80 -8.60 2.50
N THR A 34 -5.55 -8.25 2.83
CA THR A 34 -5.11 -6.84 2.87
C THR A 34 -5.15 -6.22 1.47
N ALA A 35 -4.68 -6.94 0.44
CA ALA A 35 -4.75 -6.48 -0.94
C ALA A 35 -6.20 -6.30 -1.42
N TYR A 36 -7.09 -7.26 -1.15
CA TYR A 36 -8.51 -7.14 -1.50
C TYR A 36 -9.19 -6.00 -0.76
N TYR A 37 -8.89 -5.84 0.53
CA TYR A 37 -9.41 -4.75 1.34
C TYR A 37 -8.98 -3.38 0.77
N LEU A 38 -7.71 -3.24 0.37
CA LEU A 38 -7.22 -2.02 -0.27
C LEU A 38 -7.94 -1.76 -1.59
N ILE A 39 -8.00 -2.74 -2.49
CA ILE A 39 -8.68 -2.59 -3.79
C ILE A 39 -10.15 -2.20 -3.59
N PHE A 40 -10.83 -2.83 -2.63
CA PHE A 40 -12.21 -2.53 -2.28
C PHE A 40 -12.36 -1.09 -1.77
N PHE A 41 -11.50 -0.64 -0.85
CA PHE A 41 -11.52 0.74 -0.35
C PHE A 41 -11.28 1.77 -1.44
N PHE A 42 -10.32 1.52 -2.34
CA PHE A 42 -10.07 2.40 -3.51
C PHE A 42 -11.30 2.47 -4.41
N SER A 43 -11.92 1.32 -4.69
CA SER A 43 -13.09 1.23 -5.56
C SER A 43 -14.30 1.92 -4.93
N MET A 44 -14.57 1.69 -3.64
CA MET A 44 -15.65 2.36 -2.92
C MET A 44 -15.46 3.88 -2.86
N ASN A 45 -14.24 4.35 -2.62
CA ASN A 45 -13.94 5.77 -2.59
C ASN A 45 -14.26 6.41 -3.95
N TRP A 46 -13.77 5.83 -5.04
CA TRP A 46 -14.05 6.28 -6.40
C TRP A 46 -15.55 6.30 -6.72
N VAL A 47 -16.27 5.22 -6.38
CA VAL A 47 -17.72 5.13 -6.55
C VAL A 47 -18.45 6.19 -5.74
N THR A 48 -18.05 6.43 -4.49
CA THR A 48 -18.67 7.42 -3.61
C THR A 48 -18.56 8.84 -4.17
N TRP A 49 -17.42 9.19 -4.78
CA TRP A 49 -17.22 10.49 -5.43
C TRP A 49 -18.16 10.73 -6.63
N ILE A 50 -18.56 9.67 -7.33
CA ILE A 50 -19.52 9.74 -8.44
C ILE A 50 -20.95 9.88 -7.89
N TRP A 51 -21.28 9.11 -6.84
CA TRP A 51 -22.63 9.05 -6.30
C TRP A 51 -23.07 10.26 -5.48
N ILE A 52 -22.17 10.94 -4.76
CA ILE A 52 -22.52 12.11 -3.93
C ILE A 52 -23.29 13.19 -4.71
N PRO A 53 -22.81 13.70 -5.86
CA PRO A 53 -23.56 14.72 -6.61
C PRO A 53 -24.85 14.16 -7.24
N VAL A 54 -24.87 12.88 -7.64
CA VAL A 54 -26.09 12.23 -8.15
C VAL A 54 -27.18 12.23 -7.08
N PHE A 55 -26.84 11.78 -5.87
CA PHE A 55 -27.78 11.70 -4.75
C PHE A 55 -28.25 13.09 -4.33
N ASN A 56 -27.34 14.06 -4.28
CA ASN A 56 -27.70 15.43 -3.93
C ASN A 56 -28.63 16.08 -4.98
N ASN A 57 -28.40 15.82 -6.26
CA ASN A 57 -29.26 16.33 -7.32
C ASN A 57 -30.66 15.70 -7.28
N ILE A 58 -30.75 14.38 -7.04
CA ILE A 58 -32.04 13.68 -6.91
C ILE A 58 -32.86 14.24 -5.74
N ASN A 59 -32.22 14.46 -4.58
CA ASN A 59 -32.91 14.97 -3.39
C ASN A 59 -33.36 16.44 -3.54
N ASN A 60 -32.70 17.23 -4.40
CA ASN A 60 -33.00 18.64 -4.62
C ASN A 60 -33.69 18.91 -5.96
N MET A 61 -34.35 17.91 -6.56
CA MET A 61 -34.93 18.00 -7.90
C MET A 61 -35.95 19.15 -8.03
N GLU A 62 -36.81 19.36 -7.04
CA GLU A 62 -37.80 20.45 -7.04
C GLU A 62 -37.15 21.84 -7.01
N ALA A 63 -36.09 22.01 -6.23
CA ALA A 63 -35.34 23.26 -6.15
C ALA A 63 -34.63 23.60 -7.47
N ILE A 64 -34.18 22.57 -8.21
CA ILE A 64 -33.54 22.70 -9.52
C ILE A 64 -34.56 23.08 -10.60
N GLN A 65 -35.76 22.47 -10.57
CA GLN A 65 -36.86 22.84 -11.49
C GLN A 65 -37.29 24.29 -11.28
N ASN A 66 -37.34 24.73 -10.03
CA ASN A 66 -37.64 26.12 -9.65
C ASN A 66 -36.47 27.09 -9.91
N ARG A 67 -35.37 26.63 -10.54
CA ARG A 67 -34.13 27.38 -10.83
C ARG A 67 -33.49 28.08 -9.62
N SER A 68 -33.80 27.62 -8.42
CA SER A 68 -33.21 28.13 -7.18
C SER A 68 -31.83 27.53 -6.90
N MET A 69 -31.55 26.36 -7.46
CA MET A 69 -30.30 25.61 -7.28
C MET A 69 -29.80 25.04 -8.61
N LYS A 70 -28.48 25.03 -8.81
CA LYS A 70 -27.83 24.42 -9.98
C LYS A 70 -27.52 22.94 -9.71
N LEU A 71 -27.57 22.12 -10.76
CA LEU A 71 -27.10 20.74 -10.75
C LEU A 71 -25.62 20.69 -10.39
N GLN A 72 -25.29 19.87 -9.39
CA GLN A 72 -23.92 19.68 -8.94
C GLN A 72 -23.20 18.64 -9.80
N THR A 73 -21.92 18.85 -10.06
CA THR A 73 -21.02 17.91 -10.74
C THR A 73 -19.76 17.71 -9.92
N CYS A 74 -19.05 16.60 -10.11
CA CYS A 74 -17.78 16.35 -9.43
C CYS A 74 -16.73 17.39 -9.83
N LEU A 75 -16.68 17.73 -11.12
CA LEU A 75 -15.79 18.76 -11.68
C LEU A 75 -16.60 19.82 -12.42
N TYR A 76 -16.13 21.06 -12.34
CA TYR A 76 -16.68 22.14 -13.14
C TYR A 76 -16.01 22.16 -14.51
N LEU A 77 -16.73 21.69 -15.53
CA LEU A 77 -16.30 21.79 -16.91
C LEU A 77 -16.99 22.99 -17.56
N TRP A 78 -16.21 23.82 -18.23
CA TRP A 78 -16.76 24.85 -19.10
C TRP A 78 -17.10 24.22 -20.46
N VAL A 79 -18.40 24.20 -20.80
CA VAL A 79 -18.91 23.67 -22.07
C VAL A 79 -19.87 24.67 -22.70
N PRO A 80 -20.02 24.71 -24.03
CA PRO A 80 -20.80 25.74 -24.73
C PRO A 80 -22.33 25.55 -24.62
N PHE A 81 -22.82 24.63 -23.79
CA PHE A 81 -24.24 24.34 -23.58
C PHE A 81 -24.60 24.34 -22.09
N ASP A 82 -25.84 24.75 -21.77
CA ASP A 82 -26.28 24.84 -20.37
C ASP A 82 -26.64 23.45 -19.83
N TYR A 83 -25.88 23.02 -18.82
CA TYR A 83 -26.11 21.81 -18.04
C TYR A 83 -26.50 22.11 -16.59
N SER A 84 -26.67 23.39 -16.23
CA SER A 84 -26.94 23.81 -14.85
C SER A 84 -28.35 23.43 -14.39
N TYR A 85 -29.31 23.43 -15.32
CA TYR A 85 -30.73 23.15 -15.03
C TYR A 85 -31.32 22.06 -15.93
N ASN A 86 -30.62 21.65 -16.99
CA ASN A 86 -31.07 20.61 -17.91
C ASN A 86 -30.43 19.26 -17.54
N TYR A 87 -31.25 18.33 -17.04
CA TYR A 87 -30.83 16.99 -16.63
C TYR A 87 -30.18 16.18 -17.76
N GLN A 88 -30.67 16.31 -19.00
CA GLN A 88 -30.14 15.54 -20.13
C GLN A 88 -28.69 15.96 -20.46
N ASN A 89 -28.45 17.27 -20.52
CA ASN A 89 -27.12 17.82 -20.73
C ASN A 89 -26.19 17.51 -19.54
N TRP A 90 -26.74 17.54 -18.32
CA TRP A 90 -25.99 17.20 -17.12
C TRP A 90 -25.53 15.74 -17.11
N VAL A 91 -26.37 14.77 -17.51
CA VAL A 91 -25.97 13.35 -17.58
C VAL A 91 -24.78 13.17 -18.51
N ILE A 92 -24.78 13.83 -19.67
CA ILE A 92 -23.66 13.78 -20.62
C ILE A 92 -22.37 14.33 -19.97
N VAL A 93 -22.46 15.50 -19.33
CA VAL A 93 -21.31 16.13 -18.64
C VAL A 93 -20.85 15.27 -17.46
N HIS A 94 -21.76 14.62 -16.74
CA HIS A 94 -21.44 13.76 -15.61
C HIS A 94 -20.71 12.48 -16.04
N ILE A 95 -21.07 11.89 -17.18
CA ILE A 95 -20.35 10.75 -17.78
C ILE A 95 -18.92 11.18 -18.18
N ILE A 96 -18.78 12.33 -18.85
CA ILE A 96 -17.47 12.87 -19.23
C ILE A 96 -16.63 13.15 -17.98
N ASN A 97 -17.21 13.76 -16.95
CA ASN A 97 -16.55 14.01 -15.68
C ASN A 97 -16.07 12.73 -15.00
N THR A 98 -16.90 11.68 -15.00
CA THR A 98 -16.53 10.39 -14.43
C THR A 98 -15.31 9.80 -15.14
N TYR A 99 -15.28 9.90 -16.48
CA TYR A 99 -14.14 9.49 -17.27
C TYR A 99 -12.87 10.32 -16.96
N VAL A 100 -12.99 11.65 -16.91
CA VAL A 100 -11.87 12.57 -16.62
C VAL A 100 -11.31 12.36 -15.20
N VAL A 101 -12.18 12.14 -14.21
CA VAL A 101 -11.78 11.79 -12.84
C VAL A 101 -11.05 10.44 -12.82
N GLY A 102 -11.55 9.44 -13.55
CA GLY A 102 -10.88 8.15 -13.68
C GLY A 102 -9.50 8.23 -14.35
N MET A 103 -9.32 9.16 -15.28
CA MET A 103 -8.06 9.39 -16.00
C MET A 103 -7.06 10.29 -15.24
N GLY A 104 -7.45 10.85 -14.09
CA GLY A 104 -6.52 11.56 -13.20
C GLY A 104 -6.03 12.92 -13.71
N GLY A 105 -6.94 13.82 -14.11
CA GLY A 105 -6.60 15.20 -14.46
C GLY A 105 -5.99 15.99 -13.28
N LYS A 106 -5.02 16.87 -13.57
CA LYS A 106 -4.23 17.66 -12.57
C LYS A 106 -5.02 18.73 -11.81
N GLU A 107 -6.28 18.93 -12.14
CA GLU A 107 -7.01 20.18 -11.86
C GLU A 107 -7.75 20.15 -10.51
N ASN A 108 -7.72 19.01 -9.81
CA ASN A 108 -8.53 18.78 -8.63
C ASN A 108 -7.69 18.47 -7.39
N LEU A 109 -7.34 19.53 -6.66
CA LEU A 109 -6.59 19.47 -5.41
C LEU A 109 -7.19 18.50 -4.40
N LEU A 110 -8.52 18.46 -4.28
CA LEU A 110 -9.22 17.65 -3.27
C LEU A 110 -9.18 16.15 -3.61
N LEU A 111 -9.32 15.78 -4.88
CA LEU A 111 -9.07 14.42 -5.36
C LEU A 111 -7.60 14.02 -5.13
N TYR A 112 -6.67 14.94 -5.37
CA TYR A 112 -5.25 14.71 -5.15
C TYR A 112 -4.93 14.46 -3.67
N VAL A 113 -5.50 15.26 -2.75
CA VAL A 113 -5.33 15.08 -1.30
C VAL A 113 -5.90 13.75 -0.82
N VAL A 114 -7.08 13.36 -1.32
CA VAL A 114 -7.68 12.05 -1.00
C VAL A 114 -6.83 10.91 -1.55
N MET A 115 -6.41 10.97 -2.81
CA MET A 115 -5.53 9.97 -3.42
C MET A 115 -4.22 9.83 -2.66
N VAL A 116 -3.55 10.95 -2.34
CA VAL A 116 -2.31 10.96 -1.54
C VAL A 116 -2.54 10.31 -0.18
N THR A 117 -3.66 10.62 0.49
CA THR A 117 -3.97 10.03 1.80
C THR A 117 -4.17 8.52 1.72
N VAL A 118 -4.90 8.03 0.70
CA VAL A 118 -5.14 6.59 0.54
C VAL A 118 -3.86 5.86 0.11
N TYR A 119 -3.06 6.42 -0.81
CA TYR A 119 -1.78 5.82 -1.21
C TYR A 119 -0.77 5.78 -0.06
N MET A 120 -0.65 6.87 0.71
CA MET A 120 0.22 6.90 1.89
C MET A 120 -0.28 5.94 2.97
N GLY A 121 -1.60 5.85 3.19
CA GLY A 121 -2.20 4.88 4.11
C GLY A 121 -1.92 3.43 3.72
N GLY A 122 -2.04 3.09 2.43
CA GLY A 122 -1.72 1.75 1.91
C GLY A 122 -0.24 1.39 2.09
N LEU A 123 0.67 2.34 1.86
CA LEU A 123 2.10 2.16 2.08
C LEU A 123 2.45 1.93 3.55
N ILE A 124 1.79 2.64 4.47
CA ILE A 124 1.93 2.45 5.91
C ILE A 124 1.49 1.05 6.32
N LEU A 125 0.33 0.59 5.85
CA LEU A 125 -0.18 -0.76 6.13
C LEU A 125 0.79 -1.84 5.64
N MET A 126 1.31 -1.72 4.41
CA MET A 126 2.31 -2.67 3.89
C MET A 126 3.60 -2.65 4.71
N SER A 127 4.02 -1.49 5.20
CA SER A 127 5.20 -1.37 6.06
C SER A 127 5.01 -2.10 7.40
N PHE A 128 3.80 -2.03 7.99
CA PHE A 128 3.47 -2.80 9.19
C PHE A 128 3.49 -4.31 8.95
N VAL A 129 2.96 -4.78 7.81
CA VAL A 129 2.99 -6.20 7.45
C VAL A 129 4.42 -6.70 7.28
N LEU A 130 5.28 -5.94 6.58
CA LEU A 130 6.69 -6.30 6.40
C LEU A 130 7.44 -6.35 7.74
N GLU A 131 7.15 -5.41 8.64
CA GLU A 131 7.75 -5.37 9.97
C GLU A 131 7.31 -6.54 10.85
N GLU A 132 6.04 -6.96 10.76
CA GLU A 132 5.56 -8.16 11.44
C GLU A 132 6.27 -9.42 10.92
N ILE A 133 6.43 -9.55 9.60
CA ILE A 133 7.15 -10.70 9.01
C ILE A 133 8.62 -10.71 9.46
N ARG A 134 9.26 -9.53 9.52
CA ARG A 134 10.63 -9.37 10.03
C ARG A 134 10.73 -9.84 11.48
N ARG A 135 9.80 -9.40 12.35
CA ARG A 135 9.74 -9.81 13.76
C ARG A 135 9.58 -11.32 13.92
N GLN A 136 8.65 -11.94 13.18
CA GLN A 136 8.46 -13.40 13.22
C GLN A 136 9.70 -14.18 12.77
N THR A 137 10.53 -13.59 11.90
CA THR A 137 11.77 -14.20 11.43
C THR A 137 12.89 -14.07 12.47
N GLU A 138 12.98 -12.93 13.15
CA GLU A 138 13.92 -12.71 14.26
C GLU A 138 13.63 -13.65 15.44
N ASP A 139 12.37 -13.79 15.84
CA ASP A 139 11.96 -14.74 16.90
C ASP A 139 12.34 -16.20 16.56
N LEU A 140 12.27 -16.57 15.27
CA LEU A 140 12.69 -17.90 14.82
C LEU A 140 14.20 -18.11 14.99
N ALA A 141 15.01 -17.07 14.77
CA ALA A 141 16.45 -17.14 14.96
C ALA A 141 16.81 -17.46 16.42
N ASP A 142 16.19 -16.76 17.36
CA ASP A 142 16.44 -16.95 18.79
C ASP A 142 16.10 -18.37 19.25
N VAL A 143 14.97 -18.93 18.78
CA VAL A 143 14.56 -20.31 19.06
C VAL A 143 15.55 -21.32 18.47
N VAL A 144 16.07 -21.06 17.27
CA VAL A 144 17.04 -21.94 16.62
C VAL A 144 18.36 -21.94 17.40
N TYR A 145 18.83 -20.78 17.86
CA TYR A 145 20.03 -20.69 18.69
C TYR A 145 19.88 -21.35 20.07
N GLY A 146 18.67 -21.34 20.64
CA GLY A 146 18.38 -21.97 21.93
C GLY A 146 18.30 -23.51 21.91
N MET A 147 18.35 -24.15 20.73
CA MET A 147 18.29 -25.61 20.62
C MET A 147 19.62 -26.27 21.02
N ARG A 148 19.53 -27.40 21.73
CA ARG A 148 20.69 -28.22 22.16
C ARG A 148 21.25 -29.07 21.00
N TRP A 149 21.77 -28.40 19.97
CA TRP A 149 22.30 -29.02 18.75
C TRP A 149 23.52 -29.92 19.01
N GLU A 150 24.22 -29.72 20.13
CA GLU A 150 25.40 -30.49 20.53
C GLU A 150 25.05 -31.96 20.76
N THR A 151 23.80 -32.25 21.14
CA THR A 151 23.31 -33.61 21.41
C THR A 151 22.76 -34.33 20.18
N MET A 152 22.74 -33.67 19.02
CA MET A 152 22.21 -34.26 17.78
C MET A 152 23.24 -35.16 17.08
N SER A 153 22.77 -36.11 16.27
CA SER A 153 23.65 -36.93 15.43
C SER A 153 24.43 -36.08 14.43
N ILE A 154 25.63 -36.52 14.03
CA ILE A 154 26.51 -35.78 13.10
C ILE A 154 25.80 -35.43 11.77
N SER A 155 24.88 -36.29 11.32
CA SER A 155 24.06 -36.02 10.13
C SER A 155 23.10 -34.84 10.36
N ASN A 156 22.46 -34.77 11.52
CA ASN A 156 21.52 -33.70 11.88
C ASN A 156 22.25 -32.39 12.19
N GLN A 157 23.44 -32.45 12.78
CA GLN A 157 24.29 -31.28 13.02
C GLN A 157 24.68 -30.57 11.71
N LYS A 158 25.01 -31.33 10.65
CA LYS A 158 25.31 -30.76 9.33
C LYS A 158 24.11 -30.04 8.71
N ILE A 159 22.90 -30.56 8.89
CA ILE A 159 21.66 -29.92 8.43
C ILE A 159 21.36 -28.68 9.26
N PHE A 160 21.56 -28.75 10.57
CA PHE A 160 21.39 -27.63 11.49
C PHE A 160 22.33 -26.46 11.15
N LEU A 161 23.57 -26.74 10.76
CA LEU A 161 24.51 -25.72 10.26
C LEU A 161 24.00 -25.01 9.00
N LEU A 162 23.42 -25.74 8.05
CA LEU A 162 22.79 -25.14 6.86
C LEU A 162 21.56 -24.30 7.22
N PHE A 163 20.80 -24.72 8.24
CA PHE A 163 19.65 -23.99 8.73
C PHE A 163 20.05 -22.69 9.43
N LEU A 164 21.08 -22.74 10.30
CA LEU A 164 21.69 -21.58 10.93
C LEU A 164 22.19 -20.56 9.89
N GLN A 165 22.86 -21.03 8.84
CA GLN A 165 23.34 -20.15 7.76
C GLN A 165 22.20 -19.44 7.02
N ARG A 166 21.00 -20.04 6.96
CA ARG A 166 19.81 -19.45 6.33
C ARG A 166 19.02 -18.51 7.24
N VAL A 167 19.09 -18.73 8.55
CA VAL A 167 18.36 -17.95 9.56
C VAL A 167 19.17 -16.73 10.03
N GLN A 168 20.50 -16.76 9.88
CA GLN A 168 21.42 -15.67 10.23
C GLN A 168 21.22 -14.33 9.49
N PRO A 169 21.02 -14.28 8.16
CA PRO A 169 20.85 -12.99 7.49
C PRO A 169 19.51 -12.38 7.92
N ALA A 170 19.57 -11.19 8.53
CA ALA A 170 18.38 -10.41 8.83
C ALA A 170 17.56 -10.26 7.54
N MET A 171 16.28 -10.61 7.59
CA MET A 171 15.40 -10.52 6.43
C MET A 171 15.16 -9.04 6.11
N GLU A 172 15.85 -8.56 5.08
CA GLU A 172 15.66 -7.21 4.56
C GLU A 172 14.82 -7.28 3.28
N PHE A 173 13.69 -6.57 3.28
CA PHE A 173 12.88 -6.40 2.08
C PHE A 173 13.43 -5.21 1.30
N THR A 174 13.86 -5.42 0.06
CA THR A 174 14.30 -4.34 -0.81
C THR A 174 13.20 -4.02 -1.81
N ALA A 175 12.69 -2.79 -1.76
CA ALA A 175 11.73 -2.28 -2.74
C ALA A 175 12.43 -2.00 -4.08
N LEU A 176 11.61 -1.94 -5.14
CA LEU A 176 12.06 -1.60 -6.49
C LEU A 176 12.71 -0.21 -6.47
N GLY A 177 14.02 -0.15 -6.72
CA GLY A 177 14.85 1.06 -6.55
C GLY A 177 15.91 0.97 -5.44
N GLY A 178 16.05 -0.18 -4.75
CA GLY A 178 17.14 -0.42 -3.80
C GLY A 178 16.89 0.10 -2.38
N LEU A 179 15.71 0.69 -2.14
CA LEU A 179 15.31 1.17 -0.81
C LEU A 179 14.89 0.01 0.08
N LYS A 180 15.38 -0.01 1.32
CA LYS A 180 14.87 -0.95 2.33
C LYS A 180 13.39 -0.65 2.60
N ALA A 181 12.56 -1.67 2.69
CA ALA A 181 11.13 -1.59 2.93
C ALA A 181 10.82 -2.03 4.37
N GLY A 182 10.00 -1.23 5.06
CA GLY A 182 9.65 -1.43 6.47
C GLY A 182 9.22 -0.13 7.14
N VAL A 183 8.86 -0.19 8.42
CA VAL A 183 8.32 0.96 9.17
C VAL A 183 9.34 2.10 9.29
N LYS A 184 10.61 1.78 9.52
CA LYS A 184 11.70 2.77 9.65
C LYS A 184 11.88 3.62 8.36
N PRO A 185 12.04 3.01 7.16
CA PRO A 185 12.01 3.74 5.90
C PRO A 185 10.75 4.57 5.66
N MET A 186 9.57 4.05 6.05
CA MET A 186 8.30 4.74 5.87
C MET A 186 8.21 6.05 6.68
N ILE A 187 8.74 6.04 7.91
CA ILE A 187 8.87 7.25 8.73
C ILE A 187 9.79 8.25 8.04
N SER A 188 10.93 7.81 7.50
CA SER A 188 11.85 8.68 6.77
C SER A 188 11.22 9.28 5.51
N VAL A 189 10.52 8.49 4.69
CA VAL A 189 9.83 8.96 3.48
C VAL A 189 8.74 9.97 3.85
N ARG A 190 7.97 9.71 4.91
CA ARG A 190 6.94 10.64 5.40
C ARG A 190 7.56 11.96 5.83
N ILE A 191 8.65 11.94 6.60
CA ILE A 191 9.37 13.14 7.04
C ILE A 191 9.90 13.92 5.83
N ILE A 192 10.52 13.26 4.86
CA ILE A 192 11.04 13.91 3.65
C ILE A 192 9.91 14.57 2.84
N ILE A 193 8.74 13.94 2.71
CA ILE A 193 7.60 14.53 2.00
C ILE A 193 7.07 15.77 2.72
N TYR A 194 6.94 15.73 4.05
CA TYR A 194 6.54 16.90 4.83
C TYR A 194 7.57 18.03 4.74
N ASP A 195 8.86 17.69 4.80
CA ASP A 195 9.97 18.65 4.73
C ASP A 195 10.13 19.26 3.33
N THR A 196 9.91 18.48 2.26
CA THR A 196 9.92 18.95 0.87
C THR A 196 8.67 19.78 0.55
N GLY A 197 7.52 19.45 1.15
CA GLY A 197 6.30 20.25 1.09
C GLY A 197 6.45 21.62 1.76
N TYR A 198 7.20 21.69 2.86
CA TYR A 198 7.56 22.95 3.53
C TYR A 198 8.57 23.77 2.71
N ARG A 199 9.61 23.14 2.15
CA ARG A 199 10.64 23.84 1.33
C ARG A 199 10.15 24.44 0.02
N ASN A 200 9.00 24.02 -0.51
CA ASN A 200 8.40 24.68 -1.69
C ASN A 200 7.55 25.92 -1.34
N ILE A 201 7.26 26.16 -0.06
CA ILE A 201 6.67 27.43 0.41
C ILE A 201 7.79 28.45 0.70
N ASP A 202 8.96 27.99 1.13
CA ASP A 202 10.11 28.84 1.47
C ASP A 202 11.20 28.88 0.38
N ARG A 203 10.80 29.05 -0.88
CA ARG A 203 11.74 29.15 -2.03
C ARG A 203 12.57 30.43 -2.09
N GLU A 204 12.77 31.13 -0.98
CA GLU A 204 13.71 32.26 -0.89
C GLU A 204 14.89 32.07 0.08
N VAL A 205 14.99 31.01 0.90
CA VAL A 205 15.98 31.04 2.02
C VAL A 205 17.08 29.96 2.02
N ILE A 206 16.99 28.83 1.30
CA ILE A 206 17.99 27.74 1.50
C ILE A 206 18.78 27.41 0.24
N VAL A 207 19.57 28.40 -0.20
CA VAL A 207 20.80 28.21 -1.01
C VAL A 207 22.00 27.81 -0.10
N MET A 208 21.78 27.57 1.20
CA MET A 208 22.86 27.60 2.20
C MET A 208 23.14 26.27 2.94
N LEU A 209 22.87 25.10 2.36
CA LEU A 209 23.23 23.80 2.99
C LEU A 209 23.97 22.80 2.08
N PHE A 210 24.46 23.24 0.92
CA PHE A 210 25.39 22.47 0.09
C PHE A 210 26.64 23.27 -0.26
N THR A 211 27.30 23.87 0.73
CA THR A 211 28.72 24.27 0.65
C THR A 211 29.32 24.33 2.06
N ASN A 212 30.49 23.70 2.22
CA ASN A 212 31.32 23.61 3.44
C ASN A 212 30.78 22.68 4.55
N HIS A 213 31.50 21.66 5.03
CA HIS A 213 32.94 21.57 5.27
C HIS A 213 33.43 20.11 5.13
N ASN A 214 34.60 19.99 4.48
CA ASN A 214 35.71 19.04 4.66
C ASN A 214 35.44 17.56 4.95
#